data_AF-A0A317KJI6-F1
#
_entry.id   AF-A0A317KJI6-F1
#
_cell.length_a   1.000
_cell.length_b   1.000
_cell.length_c   1.000
_cell.angle_alpha   90.00
_cell.angle_beta   90.00
_cell.angle_gamma   90.00
#
_symmetry.space_group_name_H-M   'P 1'
#
loop_
_entity.id
_entity.type
_entity.pdbx_description
1 polymer ?
#
loop_
_entity_poly.entity_id
_entity_poly.type
_entity_poly.pdbx_seq_one_letter_code
_entity_poly.pdbx_strand_id
1 'polypeptide(L)'
;MLAAGALGWIGLFAVAGLVAVLGEFALMRWSPASDVLLEKVGLNRGYRQLTRDLATVLLVAAEVALSGVELSLLLVLPAAVWVVAVFSGALVTMIERRNPQSALVRNIELGRLRSAPEPPAWASAIAGDRMPVVNVLLVPAAVVAAVSDDAAPFLVTAAVTVAVTGVVGAIVALTWLRGRGSGQSPLLPAVQRWLDTYRPEVALYFAGPAKDVYQANMWLAPTEALQQRAVVLLRNKEAFLELADTRLPVICVPAGVDFMNLELGSVRAALYAANVGANIHMLREPGMKHVFVGHGDSDKAASVNPYSKVYDEVWVAGLAGRERYARAGVGVLDSDIVEIGRPQLAGVHTFGAEAVDRPFTVLYAPTWEGWLDDDPYHTSLVLMGERIVKGLLAVSPRIRLIYKPHPLTGSRAKEAKAVHDRIVGRIRAAGGDPDATSLDGTRHLVVTGRTPALFDCFNQTDLLISDVSSVVSDFVQSQRPYVVANPGGLPEDEFRREYPTARAAYLLSADCGELEKIVSLTRAGDDPLTEARRELKTYLLGPAEANPMDRFQEEIARLCHR
;
A
#
# COMPACT_ATOMS: atom_id res chain seq x y z
N MET A 1 -40.68 15.56 -10.38
CA MET A 1 -40.53 16.83 -9.65
C MET A 1 -40.60 18.03 -10.59
N LEU A 2 -39.69 18.19 -11.57
CA LEU A 2 -39.73 19.30 -12.55
C LEU A 2 -41.10 19.51 -13.21
N ALA A 3 -41.67 18.45 -13.80
CA ALA A 3 -42.99 18.53 -14.45
C ALA A 3 -44.11 18.94 -13.47
N ALA A 4 -44.07 18.44 -12.23
CA ALA A 4 -45.03 18.81 -11.20
C ALA A 4 -44.89 20.29 -10.78
N GLY A 5 -43.66 20.81 -10.71
CA GLY A 5 -43.42 22.23 -10.43
C GLY A 5 -43.89 23.13 -11.57
N ALA A 6 -43.58 22.77 -12.83
CA ALA A 6 -43.99 23.55 -13.99
C ALA A 6 -45.51 23.59 -14.21
N LEU A 7 -46.22 22.54 -13.80
CA LEU A 7 -47.67 22.40 -13.96
C LEU A 7 -48.46 22.79 -12.70
N GLY A 8 -47.80 23.26 -11.63
CA GLY A 8 -48.49 23.66 -10.40
C GLY A 8 -49.04 22.51 -9.55
N TRP A 9 -48.62 21.26 -9.79
CA TRP A 9 -49.16 20.09 -9.10
C TRP A 9 -48.54 19.90 -7.71
N ILE A 10 -48.98 20.70 -6.74
CA ILE A 10 -48.43 20.77 -5.37
C ILE A 10 -48.27 19.39 -4.71
N GLY A 11 -49.32 18.55 -4.70
CA GLY A 11 -49.29 17.23 -4.05
C GLY A 11 -48.27 16.28 -4.69
N LEU A 12 -48.22 16.23 -6.03
CA LEU A 12 -47.23 15.41 -6.74
C LEU A 12 -45.81 15.96 -6.56
N PHE A 13 -45.67 17.27 -6.50
CA PHE A 13 -44.39 17.92 -6.23
C PHE A 13 -43.88 17.57 -4.84
N ALA A 14 -44.72 17.63 -3.80
CA ALA A 14 -44.35 17.30 -2.43
C ALA A 14 -43.82 15.86 -2.31
N VAL A 15 -44.55 14.89 -2.88
CA VAL A 15 -44.12 13.48 -2.89
C VAL A 15 -42.83 13.29 -3.67
N ALA A 16 -42.74 13.85 -4.89
CA ALA A 16 -41.55 13.72 -5.72
C ALA A 16 -40.32 14.41 -5.11
N GLY A 17 -40.53 15.55 -4.43
CA GLY A 17 -39.51 16.28 -3.69
C GLY A 17 -38.99 15.47 -2.51
N LEU A 18 -39.88 14.90 -1.70
CA LEU A 18 -39.49 14.02 -0.58
C LEU A 18 -38.68 12.81 -1.06
N VAL A 19 -39.13 12.15 -2.13
CA VAL A 19 -38.39 11.03 -2.74
C VAL A 19 -37.01 11.47 -3.24
N ALA A 20 -36.91 12.63 -3.88
CA ALA A 20 -35.63 13.15 -4.37
C ALA A 20 -34.65 13.48 -3.22
N VAL A 21 -35.14 14.07 -2.12
CA VAL A 21 -34.32 14.39 -0.94
C VAL A 21 -33.86 13.13 -0.20
N LEU A 22 -34.78 12.19 0.06
CA LEU A 22 -34.45 10.92 0.72
C LEU A 22 -33.52 10.06 -0.15
N GLY A 23 -33.74 10.05 -1.47
CA GLY A 23 -32.87 9.35 -2.42
C GLY A 23 -31.44 9.90 -2.41
N GLU A 24 -31.29 11.23 -2.38
CA GLU A 24 -29.97 11.87 -2.29
C GLU A 24 -29.25 11.50 -0.97
N PHE A 25 -29.98 11.48 0.15
CA PHE A 25 -29.43 11.05 1.44
C PHE A 25 -29.02 9.56 1.43
N ALA A 26 -29.85 8.68 0.88
CA ALA A 26 -29.57 7.25 0.77
C ALA A 26 -28.36 6.97 -0.12
N LEU A 27 -28.21 7.67 -1.25
CA LEU A 27 -27.05 7.57 -2.12
C LEU A 27 -25.75 7.92 -1.38
N MET A 28 -25.74 9.05 -0.66
CA MET A 28 -24.56 9.48 0.10
C MET A 28 -24.20 8.54 1.26
N ARG A 29 -25.20 7.94 1.91
CA ARG A 29 -24.97 7.15 3.13
C ARG A 29 -24.71 5.68 2.89
N TRP A 30 -25.33 5.09 1.86
CA TRP A 30 -25.41 3.63 1.67
C TRP A 30 -24.88 3.13 0.33
N SER A 31 -24.71 3.98 -0.70
CA SER A 31 -24.20 3.52 -1.99
C SER A 31 -23.23 4.50 -2.68
N PRO A 32 -21.97 4.60 -2.20
CA PRO A 32 -20.92 5.36 -2.88
C PRO A 32 -20.69 4.91 -4.33
N ALA A 33 -20.85 3.61 -4.62
CA ALA A 33 -20.70 3.08 -5.97
C ALA A 33 -21.76 3.63 -6.95
N SER A 34 -23.00 3.83 -6.48
CA SER A 34 -24.06 4.42 -7.30
C SER A 34 -23.80 5.89 -7.58
N ASP A 35 -23.24 6.65 -6.63
CA ASP A 35 -22.91 8.07 -6.84
C ASP A 35 -21.84 8.22 -7.93
N VAL A 36 -20.80 7.38 -7.92
CA VAL A 36 -19.78 7.33 -8.98
C VAL A 36 -20.37 7.00 -10.36
N LEU A 37 -21.35 6.08 -10.43
CA LEU A 37 -22.03 5.76 -11.68
C LEU A 37 -22.85 6.94 -12.21
N LEU A 38 -23.52 7.68 -11.32
CA LEU A 38 -24.28 8.89 -11.68
C LEU A 38 -23.37 10.01 -12.19
N GLU A 39 -22.20 10.19 -11.56
CA GLU A 39 -21.19 11.14 -12.05
C GLU A 39 -20.70 10.79 -13.45
N LYS A 40 -20.47 9.49 -13.75
CA LYS A 40 -20.03 9.03 -15.07
C LYS A 40 -21.03 9.32 -16.19
N VAL A 41 -22.33 9.36 -15.89
CA VAL A 41 -23.39 9.70 -16.86
C VAL A 41 -23.74 11.20 -16.85
N GLY A 42 -22.94 12.03 -16.18
CA GLY A 42 -23.13 13.49 -16.13
C GLY A 42 -24.18 13.97 -15.12
N LEU A 43 -24.85 13.05 -14.41
CA LEU A 43 -25.82 13.37 -13.35
C LEU A 43 -25.10 13.60 -12.01
N ASN A 44 -24.09 14.47 -12.02
CA ASN A 44 -23.35 14.80 -10.81
C ASN A 44 -24.25 15.49 -9.76
N ARG A 45 -23.76 15.54 -8.52
CA ARG A 45 -24.48 16.15 -7.38
C ARG A 45 -24.97 17.57 -7.68
N GLY A 46 -24.18 18.34 -8.42
CA GLY A 46 -24.51 19.70 -8.82
C GLY A 46 -25.76 19.74 -9.71
N TYR A 47 -25.78 18.99 -10.81
CA TYR A 47 -26.93 18.94 -11.72
C TYR A 47 -28.22 18.46 -11.05
N ARG A 48 -28.11 17.48 -10.14
CA ARG A 48 -29.27 17.00 -9.37
C ARG A 48 -29.83 18.09 -8.46
N GLN A 49 -28.98 18.88 -7.79
CA GLN A 49 -29.42 20.01 -6.98
C GLN A 49 -30.00 21.13 -7.83
N LEU A 50 -29.35 21.51 -8.93
CA LEU A 50 -29.82 22.56 -9.84
C LEU A 50 -31.21 22.24 -10.39
N THR A 51 -31.46 20.96 -10.71
CA THR A 51 -32.76 20.45 -11.15
C THR A 51 -33.83 20.63 -10.06
N ARG A 52 -33.48 20.39 -8.79
CA ARG A 52 -34.40 20.58 -7.66
C ARG A 52 -34.68 22.07 -7.44
N ASP A 53 -33.65 22.92 -7.46
CA ASP A 53 -33.77 24.37 -7.33
C ASP A 53 -34.70 24.95 -8.41
N LEU A 54 -34.48 24.57 -9.69
CA LEU A 54 -35.36 24.96 -10.80
C LEU A 54 -36.81 24.49 -10.57
N ALA A 55 -37.00 23.25 -10.11
CA ALA A 55 -38.34 22.74 -9.83
C ALA A 55 -39.04 23.54 -8.71
N THR A 56 -38.30 23.96 -7.67
CA THR A 56 -38.86 24.78 -6.58
C THR A 56 -39.27 26.17 -7.05
N VAL A 57 -38.46 26.81 -7.90
CA VAL A 57 -38.76 28.09 -8.52
C VAL A 57 -40.00 27.99 -9.42
N LEU A 58 -40.07 26.95 -10.25
CA LEU A 58 -41.21 26.72 -11.15
C LEU A 58 -42.52 26.54 -10.38
N LEU A 59 -42.51 25.81 -9.26
CA LEU A 59 -43.70 25.63 -8.44
C LEU A 59 -44.21 26.96 -7.88
N VAL A 60 -43.33 27.75 -7.27
CA VAL A 60 -43.73 29.04 -6.66
C VAL A 60 -44.18 30.02 -7.75
N ALA A 61 -43.51 30.05 -8.90
CA ALA A 61 -43.90 30.91 -10.01
C ALA A 61 -45.24 30.50 -10.67
N ALA A 62 -45.62 29.22 -10.60
CA ALA A 62 -46.88 28.73 -11.15
C ALA A 62 -48.08 28.99 -10.22
N GLU A 63 -47.87 28.88 -8.91
CA GLU A 63 -48.97 28.85 -7.93
C GLU A 63 -49.14 30.13 -7.12
N VAL A 64 -48.13 31.00 -7.03
CA VAL A 64 -48.17 32.21 -6.18
C VAL A 64 -48.25 33.46 -7.04
N ALA A 65 -49.13 34.40 -6.67
CA ALA A 65 -49.20 35.71 -7.30
C ALA A 65 -48.01 36.60 -6.88
N LEU A 66 -47.01 36.73 -7.74
CA LEU A 66 -45.77 37.45 -7.43
C LEU A 66 -45.78 38.89 -7.95
N SER A 67 -45.35 39.83 -7.12
CA SER A 67 -44.90 41.15 -7.59
C SER A 67 -43.62 41.04 -8.42
N GLY A 68 -43.29 42.08 -9.20
CA GLY A 68 -42.04 42.11 -9.97
C GLY A 68 -40.78 41.99 -9.12
N VAL A 69 -40.82 42.47 -7.87
CA VAL A 69 -39.71 42.34 -6.90
C VAL A 69 -39.59 40.90 -6.40
N GLU A 70 -40.71 40.28 -6.03
CA GLU A 70 -40.71 38.90 -5.53
C GLU A 70 -40.29 37.89 -6.60
N LEU A 71 -40.73 38.10 -7.85
CA LEU A 71 -40.27 37.31 -8.99
C LEU A 71 -38.74 37.43 -9.17
N SER A 72 -38.19 38.64 -9.00
CA SER A 72 -36.75 38.85 -9.07
C SER A 72 -36.01 38.12 -7.94
N LEU A 73 -36.51 38.20 -6.70
CA LEU A 73 -35.92 37.52 -5.55
C LEU A 73 -36.02 36.00 -5.63
N LEU A 74 -37.13 35.47 -6.15
CA LEU A 74 -37.35 34.05 -6.40
C LEU A 74 -36.25 33.46 -7.29
N LEU A 75 -35.84 34.20 -8.32
CA LEU A 75 -34.79 33.78 -9.25
C LEU A 75 -33.38 34.02 -8.68
N VAL A 76 -33.14 35.18 -8.06
CA VAL A 76 -31.80 35.61 -7.65
C VAL A 76 -31.30 34.86 -6.42
N LEU A 77 -32.14 34.61 -5.41
CA LEU A 77 -31.67 34.03 -4.14
C LEU A 77 -31.13 32.60 -4.30
N PRO A 78 -31.82 31.65 -4.96
CA PRO A 78 -31.25 30.33 -5.21
C PRO A 78 -30.01 30.40 -6.11
N ALA A 79 -30.01 31.28 -7.12
CA ALA A 79 -28.87 31.48 -8.01
C ALA A 79 -27.64 32.06 -7.28
N ALA A 80 -27.84 32.92 -6.28
CA ALA A 80 -26.77 33.51 -5.48
C ALA A 80 -25.98 32.43 -4.71
N VAL A 81 -26.66 31.38 -4.22
CA VAL A 81 -25.99 30.21 -3.60
C VAL A 81 -25.04 29.53 -4.58
N TRP A 82 -25.45 29.35 -5.83
CA TRP A 82 -24.60 28.78 -6.89
C TRP A 82 -23.40 29.68 -7.21
N VAL A 83 -23.61 30.99 -7.27
CA VAL A 83 -22.53 31.97 -7.48
C VAL A 83 -21.50 31.86 -6.36
N VAL A 84 -21.94 31.86 -5.09
CA VAL A 84 -21.04 31.71 -3.93
C VAL A 84 -20.33 30.35 -3.95
N ALA A 85 -21.03 29.27 -4.33
CA ALA A 85 -20.44 27.95 -4.48
C ALA A 85 -19.30 27.94 -5.51
N VAL A 86 -19.53 28.47 -6.71
CA VAL A 86 -18.51 28.53 -7.77
C VAL A 86 -17.29 29.34 -7.33
N PHE A 87 -17.50 30.55 -6.79
CA PHE A 87 -16.38 31.38 -6.35
C PHE A 87 -15.64 30.80 -5.15
N SER A 88 -16.33 30.21 -4.17
CA SER A 88 -15.69 29.56 -3.03
C SER A 88 -14.88 28.32 -3.45
N GLY A 89 -15.39 27.51 -4.38
CA GLY A 89 -14.66 26.37 -4.95
C GLY A 89 -13.39 26.81 -5.69
N ALA A 90 -13.51 27.84 -6.53
CA ALA A 90 -12.36 28.44 -7.21
C ALA A 90 -11.31 28.97 -6.22
N LEU A 91 -11.75 29.66 -5.16
CA LEU A 91 -10.86 30.17 -4.12
C LEU A 91 -10.19 29.05 -3.30
N VAL A 92 -10.90 27.99 -2.93
CA VAL A 92 -10.31 26.79 -2.29
C VAL A 92 -9.24 26.19 -3.20
N THR A 93 -9.53 26.02 -4.48
CA THR A 93 -8.56 25.50 -5.46
C THR A 93 -7.31 26.39 -5.54
N MET A 94 -7.47 27.72 -5.49
CA MET A 94 -6.36 28.65 -5.45
C MET A 94 -5.56 28.59 -4.13
N ILE A 95 -6.22 28.38 -2.99
CA ILE A 95 -5.56 28.19 -1.68
C ILE A 95 -4.75 26.89 -1.70
N GLU A 96 -5.33 25.78 -2.15
CA GLU A 96 -4.65 24.48 -2.25
C GLU A 96 -3.42 24.56 -3.16
N ARG A 97 -3.51 25.29 -4.28
CA ARG A 97 -2.36 25.55 -5.17
C ARG A 97 -1.24 26.36 -4.51
N ARG A 98 -1.51 27.13 -3.44
CA ARG A 98 -0.47 27.84 -2.66
C ARG A 98 0.21 26.94 -1.63
N ASN A 99 -0.54 25.96 -1.11
CA ASN A 99 -0.06 24.97 -0.15
C ASN A 99 -0.04 23.55 -0.76
N PRO A 100 0.70 23.29 -1.85
CA PRO A 100 0.80 21.94 -2.36
C PRO A 100 1.39 21.05 -1.28
N GLN A 101 0.79 19.87 -1.06
CA GLN A 101 1.42 18.78 -0.33
C GLN A 101 2.55 18.19 -1.19
N SER A 102 3.58 19.00 -1.43
CA SER A 102 4.69 18.67 -2.33
C SER A 102 5.60 17.60 -1.74
N ALA A 103 5.67 17.51 -0.40
CA ALA A 103 6.48 16.52 0.28
C ALA A 103 5.86 16.06 1.61
N LEU A 104 6.32 14.92 2.11
CA LEU A 104 6.09 14.39 3.45
C LEU A 104 7.45 13.94 4.00
N VAL A 105 7.68 14.10 5.30
CA VAL A 105 8.95 13.72 5.92
C VAL A 105 8.76 12.96 7.23
N ARG A 106 9.65 12.01 7.54
CA ARG A 106 9.81 11.37 8.86
C ARG A 106 11.25 11.54 9.32
N ASN A 107 11.46 11.67 10.62
CA ASN A 107 12.79 11.77 11.24
C ASN A 107 13.63 12.95 10.68
N ILE A 108 12.95 14.02 10.26
CA ILE A 108 13.57 15.24 9.71
C ILE A 108 12.94 16.44 10.37
N GLU A 109 13.77 17.32 10.92
CA GLU A 109 13.34 18.60 11.47
C GLU A 109 13.55 19.72 10.44
N LEU A 110 12.45 20.21 9.85
CA LEU A 110 12.48 21.28 8.85
C LEU A 110 12.36 22.70 9.46
N GLY A 111 12.32 22.80 10.79
CA GLY A 111 12.07 24.06 11.51
C GLY A 111 10.64 24.60 11.33
N ARG A 112 10.42 25.86 11.72
CA ARG A 112 9.11 26.51 11.59
C ARG A 112 8.86 26.95 10.15
N LEU A 113 8.00 26.21 9.46
CA LEU A 113 7.51 26.58 8.13
C LEU A 113 6.24 27.44 8.28
N ARG A 114 6.21 28.59 7.60
CA ARG A 114 4.99 29.40 7.46
C ARG A 114 4.32 29.03 6.15
N SER A 115 3.22 28.29 6.21
CA SER A 115 2.34 28.04 5.07
C SER A 115 1.35 29.19 4.89
N ALA A 116 0.70 29.27 3.72
CA ALA A 116 -0.42 30.16 3.54
C ALA A 116 -1.56 29.75 4.49
N PRO A 117 -2.38 30.70 4.98
CA PRO A 117 -3.54 30.38 5.80
C PRO A 117 -4.47 29.38 5.09
N GLU A 118 -4.96 28.40 5.84
CA GLU A 118 -5.95 27.43 5.35
C GLU A 118 -7.30 27.68 6.00
N PRO A 119 -8.42 27.46 5.27
CA PRO A 119 -9.74 27.56 5.86
C PRO A 119 -9.93 26.39 6.85
N PRO A 120 -10.78 26.54 7.87
CA PRO A 120 -11.16 25.42 8.72
C PRO A 120 -11.62 24.21 7.89
N ALA A 121 -11.24 22.99 8.30
CA ALA A 121 -11.49 21.78 7.53
C ALA A 121 -12.96 21.60 7.10
N TRP A 122 -13.90 21.98 7.98
CA TRP A 122 -15.34 21.92 7.68
C TRP A 122 -15.76 22.92 6.58
N ALA A 123 -15.15 24.11 6.52
CA ALA A 123 -15.46 25.12 5.52
C ALA A 123 -14.93 24.69 4.15
N SER A 124 -13.71 24.14 4.11
CA SER A 124 -13.15 23.54 2.89
C SER A 124 -13.99 22.36 2.39
N ALA A 125 -14.44 21.50 3.30
CA ALA A 125 -15.20 20.30 2.97
C ALA A 125 -16.61 20.57 2.41
N ILE A 126 -17.16 21.77 2.62
CA ILE A 126 -18.49 22.19 2.17
C ILE A 126 -18.39 23.14 0.96
N ALA A 127 -17.29 23.89 0.82
CA ALA A 127 -17.09 24.83 -0.28
C ALA A 127 -17.18 24.19 -1.67
N GLY A 128 -17.49 24.99 -2.69
CA GLY A 128 -17.68 24.47 -4.05
C GLY A 128 -18.98 23.68 -4.20
N ASP A 129 -18.91 22.54 -4.89
CA ASP A 129 -20.06 21.80 -5.42
C ASP A 129 -20.97 21.16 -4.36
N ARG A 130 -20.54 21.11 -3.09
CA ARG A 130 -21.35 20.63 -1.97
C ARG A 130 -22.23 21.71 -1.35
N MET A 131 -21.86 22.98 -1.54
CA MET A 131 -22.52 24.13 -0.93
C MET A 131 -23.98 24.30 -1.37
N PRO A 132 -24.36 24.08 -2.66
CA PRO A 132 -25.75 24.20 -3.09
C PRO A 132 -26.72 23.21 -2.44
N VAL A 133 -26.24 22.16 -1.76
CA VAL A 133 -27.11 21.21 -1.05
C VAL A 133 -27.94 21.88 0.05
N VAL A 134 -27.52 23.03 0.57
CA VAL A 134 -28.32 23.81 1.53
C VAL A 134 -29.67 24.23 0.93
N ASN A 135 -29.77 24.41 -0.39
CA ASN A 135 -31.03 24.71 -1.09
C ASN A 135 -32.04 23.55 -1.06
N VAL A 136 -31.68 22.37 -0.55
CA VAL A 136 -32.66 21.29 -0.31
C VAL A 136 -33.83 21.74 0.58
N LEU A 137 -33.61 22.74 1.44
CA LEU A 137 -34.63 23.36 2.29
C LEU A 137 -35.68 24.15 1.49
N LEU A 138 -35.38 24.54 0.25
CA LEU A 138 -36.34 25.23 -0.63
C LEU A 138 -37.48 24.32 -1.07
N VAL A 139 -37.30 22.99 -1.04
CA VAL A 139 -38.33 22.02 -1.44
C VAL A 139 -39.57 22.11 -0.54
N PRO A 140 -39.46 21.94 0.81
CA PRO A 140 -40.60 22.15 1.68
C PRO A 140 -41.07 23.61 1.70
N ALA A 141 -40.17 24.60 1.59
CA ALA A 141 -40.55 26.02 1.58
C ALA A 141 -41.40 26.39 0.37
N ALA A 142 -41.11 25.83 -0.81
CA ALA A 142 -41.90 26.01 -2.03
C ALA A 142 -43.30 25.39 -1.91
N VAL A 143 -43.41 24.22 -1.25
CA VAL A 143 -44.71 23.59 -0.98
C VAL A 143 -45.54 24.45 -0.04
N VAL A 144 -44.95 24.95 1.05
CA VAL A 144 -45.65 25.84 1.98
C VAL A 144 -46.10 27.10 1.26
N ALA A 145 -45.21 27.74 0.50
CA ALA A 145 -45.53 28.95 -0.26
C ALA A 145 -46.70 28.76 -1.25
N ALA A 146 -46.71 27.64 -1.98
CA ALA A 146 -47.78 27.30 -2.92
C ALA A 146 -49.11 26.99 -2.21
N VAL A 147 -49.09 26.34 -1.04
CA VAL A 147 -50.31 26.03 -0.27
C VAL A 147 -50.89 27.28 0.39
N SER A 148 -50.04 28.21 0.84
CA SER A 148 -50.46 29.43 1.52
C SER A 148 -50.75 30.60 0.58
N ASP A 149 -50.47 30.47 -0.72
CA ASP A 149 -50.46 31.57 -1.71
C ASP A 149 -49.66 32.79 -1.21
N ASP A 150 -48.49 32.51 -0.63
CA ASP A 150 -47.59 33.52 -0.04
C ASP A 150 -46.14 33.13 -0.35
N ALA A 151 -45.38 34.01 -0.99
CA ALA A 151 -43.98 33.76 -1.33
C ALA A 151 -43.03 33.83 -0.12
N ALA A 152 -43.46 34.41 1.01
CA ALA A 152 -42.60 34.66 2.16
C ALA A 152 -41.86 33.42 2.70
N PRO A 153 -42.49 32.23 2.86
CA PRO A 153 -41.79 31.03 3.32
C PRO A 153 -40.59 30.65 2.42
N PHE A 154 -40.77 30.74 1.09
CA PHE A 154 -39.69 30.48 0.13
C PHE A 154 -38.60 31.55 0.21
N LEU A 155 -38.99 32.83 0.14
CA LEU A 155 -38.04 33.94 0.12
C LEU A 155 -37.20 34.02 1.40
N VAL A 156 -37.83 33.81 2.57
CA VAL A 156 -37.11 33.76 3.85
C VAL A 156 -36.14 32.58 3.88
N THR A 157 -36.58 31.39 3.45
CA THR A 157 -35.71 30.20 3.42
C THR A 157 -34.53 30.42 2.48
N ALA A 158 -34.77 30.96 1.28
CA ALA A 158 -33.72 31.27 0.31
C ALA A 158 -32.76 32.36 0.81
N ALA A 159 -33.26 33.37 1.53
CA ALA A 159 -32.39 34.35 2.18
C ALA A 159 -31.51 33.72 3.26
N VAL A 160 -32.04 32.77 4.04
CA VAL A 160 -31.27 32.00 5.02
C VAL A 160 -30.21 31.12 4.33
N THR A 161 -30.54 30.43 3.24
CA THR A 161 -29.55 29.60 2.52
C THR A 161 -28.42 30.46 1.93
N VAL A 162 -28.74 31.66 1.40
CA VAL A 162 -27.74 32.64 0.96
C VAL A 162 -26.88 33.13 2.13
N ALA A 163 -27.45 33.41 3.29
CA ALA A 163 -26.69 33.85 4.46
C ALA A 163 -25.71 32.77 4.95
N VAL A 164 -26.17 31.52 5.07
CA VAL A 164 -25.33 30.39 5.50
C VAL A 164 -24.18 30.14 4.53
N THR A 165 -24.47 30.12 3.23
CA THR A 165 -23.44 29.90 2.20
C THR A 165 -22.50 31.10 2.07
N GLY A 166 -23.01 32.32 2.26
CA GLY A 166 -22.25 33.56 2.34
C GLY A 166 -21.23 33.56 3.48
N VAL A 167 -21.55 33.00 4.66
CA VAL A 167 -20.57 32.84 5.76
C VAL A 167 -19.41 31.94 5.34
N VAL A 168 -19.69 30.79 4.71
CA VAL A 168 -18.63 29.88 4.23
C VAL A 168 -17.80 30.54 3.13
N GLY A 169 -18.45 31.19 2.17
CA GLY A 169 -17.80 31.96 1.12
C GLY A 169 -16.91 33.07 1.67
N ALA A 170 -17.37 33.81 2.68
CA ALA A 170 -16.60 34.85 3.36
C ALA A 170 -15.39 34.28 4.10
N ILE A 171 -15.51 33.15 4.80
CA ILE A 171 -14.39 32.48 5.45
C ILE A 171 -13.31 32.11 4.43
N VAL A 172 -13.71 31.48 3.32
CA VAL A 172 -12.78 31.09 2.25
C VAL A 172 -12.14 32.32 1.60
N ALA A 173 -12.93 33.35 1.29
CA ALA A 173 -12.43 34.59 0.69
C ALA A 173 -11.46 35.34 1.61
N LEU A 174 -11.78 35.48 2.90
CA LEU A 174 -10.90 36.09 3.89
C LEU A 174 -9.61 35.30 4.06
N THR A 175 -9.68 33.97 4.05
CA THR A 175 -8.50 33.10 4.10
C THR A 175 -7.60 33.33 2.88
N TRP A 176 -8.18 33.32 1.68
CA TRP A 176 -7.46 33.58 0.44
C TRP A 176 -6.83 34.98 0.41
N LEU A 177 -7.55 36.00 0.88
CA LEU A 177 -7.06 37.38 0.99
C LEU A 177 -5.88 37.49 1.96
N ARG A 178 -5.97 36.85 3.13
CA ARG A 178 -4.87 36.79 4.12
C ARG A 178 -3.63 36.08 3.59
N GLY A 179 -3.82 35.11 2.68
CA GLY A 179 -2.74 34.45 1.96
C GLY A 179 -2.22 35.20 0.73
N ARG A 180 -2.73 36.39 0.39
CA ARG A 180 -2.14 37.15 -0.73
C ARG A 180 -0.73 37.59 -0.34
N GLY A 181 0.25 37.28 -1.20
CA GLY A 181 1.66 37.57 -0.95
C GLY A 181 2.42 36.46 -0.22
N SER A 182 1.75 35.41 0.31
CA SER A 182 2.45 34.18 0.64
C SER A 182 2.84 33.48 -0.67
N GLY A 183 4.14 33.28 -0.90
CA GLY A 183 4.64 32.51 -2.04
C GLY A 183 4.20 31.04 -2.02
N GLN A 184 4.77 30.22 -2.90
CA GLN A 184 4.57 28.77 -2.85
C GLN A 184 5.05 28.19 -1.52
N SER A 185 4.46 27.08 -1.09
CA SER A 185 4.86 26.34 0.11
C SER A 185 6.39 26.24 0.23
N PRO A 186 6.98 26.67 1.37
CA PRO A 186 8.42 26.61 1.56
C PRO A 186 8.91 25.17 1.80
N LEU A 187 8.03 24.17 1.71
CA LEU A 187 8.31 22.79 2.07
C LEU A 187 9.37 22.15 1.18
N LEU A 188 9.21 22.18 -0.14
CA LEU A 188 10.21 21.59 -1.05
C LEU A 188 11.58 22.31 -0.94
N PRO A 189 11.65 23.66 -0.90
CA PRO A 189 12.90 24.36 -0.60
C PRO A 189 13.48 24.04 0.79
N ALA A 190 12.65 23.77 1.80
CA ALA A 190 13.13 23.36 3.12
C ALA A 190 13.70 21.94 3.12
N VAL A 191 13.05 21.03 2.39
CA VAL A 191 13.58 19.68 2.14
C VAL A 191 14.92 19.76 1.42
N GLN A 192 15.04 20.61 0.39
CA GLN A 192 16.31 20.82 -0.31
C GLN A 192 17.41 21.34 0.63
N ARG A 193 17.15 22.40 1.41
CA ARG A 193 18.12 22.91 2.40
C ARG A 193 18.54 21.85 3.41
N TRP A 194 17.61 21.00 3.82
CA TRP A 194 17.92 19.88 4.71
C TRP A 194 18.81 18.85 4.00
N LEU A 195 18.53 18.49 2.74
CA LEU A 195 19.39 17.62 1.93
C LEU A 195 20.80 18.21 1.76
N ASP A 196 20.91 19.51 1.50
CA ASP A 196 22.19 20.22 1.33
C ASP A 196 23.02 20.22 2.62
N THR A 197 22.37 20.16 3.78
CA THR A 197 23.02 20.12 5.11
C THR A 197 23.36 18.69 5.50
N TYR A 198 22.39 17.78 5.38
CA TYR A 198 22.54 16.38 5.75
C TYR A 198 23.49 15.63 4.81
N ARG A 199 23.52 16.00 3.53
CA ARG A 199 24.37 15.46 2.47
C ARG A 199 24.41 13.92 2.47
N PRO A 200 23.27 13.25 2.21
CA PRO A 200 23.25 11.80 2.16
C PRO A 200 24.13 11.29 1.00
N GLU A 201 24.84 10.20 1.24
CA GLU A 201 25.67 9.50 0.26
C GLU A 201 24.95 8.27 -0.32
N VAL A 202 24.00 7.72 0.43
CA VAL A 202 23.22 6.53 0.03
C VAL A 202 21.72 6.86 0.05
N ALA A 203 21.00 6.48 -1.00
CA ALA A 203 19.55 6.61 -1.06
C ALA A 203 18.89 5.22 -1.21
N LEU A 204 18.02 4.83 -0.27
CA LEU A 204 17.09 3.73 -0.50
C LEU A 204 15.85 4.29 -1.21
N TYR A 205 15.69 3.97 -2.49
CA TYR A 205 14.64 4.52 -3.33
C TYR A 205 13.50 3.52 -3.55
N PHE A 206 12.27 3.95 -3.29
CA PHE A 206 11.08 3.15 -3.57
C PHE A 206 9.93 3.99 -4.14
N ALA A 207 9.42 3.55 -5.29
CA ALA A 207 8.33 4.23 -5.99
C ALA A 207 7.12 3.32 -6.28
N GLY A 208 7.07 2.15 -5.63
CA GLY A 208 5.95 1.23 -5.73
C GLY A 208 4.73 1.67 -4.91
N PRO A 209 3.58 1.00 -5.10
CA PRO A 209 2.38 1.25 -4.32
C PRO A 209 2.53 0.74 -2.88
N ALA A 210 1.67 1.23 -1.98
CA ALA A 210 1.66 0.86 -0.56
C ALA A 210 1.67 -0.66 -0.29
N LYS A 211 0.92 -1.45 -1.06
CA LYS A 211 0.84 -2.90 -0.90
C LYS A 211 2.19 -3.63 -1.09
N ASP A 212 3.13 -3.00 -1.78
CA ASP A 212 4.45 -3.56 -2.09
C ASP A 212 5.56 -2.96 -1.21
N VAL A 213 5.22 -2.10 -0.24
CA VAL A 213 6.21 -1.40 0.63
C VAL A 213 7.06 -2.36 1.45
N TYR A 214 6.62 -3.61 1.65
CA TYR A 214 7.39 -4.65 2.33
C TYR A 214 8.77 -4.86 1.67
N GLN A 215 8.88 -4.62 0.36
CA GLN A 215 10.12 -4.72 -0.40
C GLN A 215 11.15 -3.70 0.08
N ALA A 216 10.73 -2.45 0.32
CA ALA A 216 11.60 -1.42 0.91
C ALA A 216 11.87 -1.68 2.40
N ASN A 217 10.86 -2.15 3.14
CA ASN A 217 10.99 -2.43 4.58
C ASN A 217 12.12 -3.43 4.88
N MET A 218 12.33 -4.43 4.01
CA MET A 218 13.42 -5.41 4.13
C MET A 218 14.82 -4.77 4.12
N TRP A 219 14.98 -3.60 3.53
CA TRP A 219 16.28 -2.92 3.39
C TRP A 219 16.50 -1.80 4.40
N LEU A 220 15.52 -1.46 5.24
CA LEU A 220 15.67 -0.40 6.25
C LEU A 220 16.78 -0.73 7.24
N ALA A 221 16.76 -1.91 7.85
CA ALA A 221 17.77 -2.29 8.85
C ALA A 221 19.20 -2.39 8.28
N PRO A 222 19.46 -3.05 7.13
CA PRO A 222 20.77 -2.98 6.49
C PRO A 222 21.22 -1.55 6.17
N THR A 223 20.32 -0.71 5.68
CA THR A 223 20.64 0.68 5.33
C THR A 223 20.95 1.52 6.57
N GLU A 224 20.27 1.27 7.70
CA GLU A 224 20.56 1.90 9.00
C GLU A 224 21.93 1.52 9.56
N ALA A 225 22.43 0.33 9.23
CA ALA A 225 23.71 -0.16 9.71
C ALA A 225 24.91 0.34 8.87
N LEU A 226 24.68 1.16 7.83
CA LEU A 226 25.74 1.77 7.05
C LEU A 226 26.50 2.83 7.83
N GLN A 227 27.78 3.00 7.52
CA GLN A 227 28.60 4.09 8.06
C GLN A 227 28.35 5.41 7.32
N GLN A 228 27.94 5.31 6.05
CA GLN A 228 27.57 6.44 5.20
C GLN A 228 26.22 7.01 5.61
N ARG A 229 26.04 8.32 5.43
CA ARG A 229 24.74 8.96 5.68
C ARG A 229 23.73 8.51 4.64
N ALA A 230 22.68 7.81 5.09
CA ALA A 230 21.63 7.31 4.22
C ALA A 230 20.32 8.11 4.36
N VAL A 231 19.49 8.07 3.30
CA VAL A 231 18.14 8.63 3.26
C VAL A 231 17.18 7.67 2.53
N VAL A 232 15.92 7.61 2.96
CA VAL A 232 14.87 6.88 2.25
C VAL A 232 14.07 7.86 1.39
N LEU A 233 13.97 7.58 0.08
CA LEU A 233 13.25 8.40 -0.88
C LEU A 233 12.03 7.66 -1.42
N LEU A 234 10.85 8.26 -1.25
CA LEU A 234 9.56 7.68 -1.62
C LEU A 234 8.81 8.54 -2.65
N ARG A 235 8.01 7.88 -3.50
CA ARG A 235 7.17 8.55 -4.51
C ARG A 235 5.67 8.35 -4.33
N ASN A 236 5.26 7.56 -3.34
CA ASN A 236 3.84 7.27 -3.09
C ASN A 236 3.49 7.59 -1.63
N LYS A 237 2.43 8.39 -1.44
CA LYS A 237 2.00 8.88 -0.12
C LYS A 237 1.49 7.74 0.76
N GLU A 238 0.74 6.81 0.19
CA GLU A 238 0.22 5.66 0.92
C GLU A 238 1.38 4.76 1.36
N ALA A 239 2.38 4.52 0.51
CA ALA A 239 3.59 3.78 0.86
C ALA A 239 4.40 4.48 1.97
N PHE A 240 4.43 5.81 2.01
CA PHE A 240 5.05 6.56 3.11
C PHE A 240 4.35 6.34 4.45
N LEU A 241 3.01 6.31 4.46
CA LEU A 241 2.23 6.01 5.67
C LEU A 241 2.40 4.55 6.11
N GLU A 242 2.58 3.66 5.15
CA GLU A 242 2.73 2.23 5.36
C GLU A 242 4.22 1.80 5.54
N LEU A 243 5.20 2.70 5.43
CA LEU A 243 6.61 2.36 5.66
C LEU A 243 6.82 1.93 7.12
N ALA A 244 7.59 0.87 7.35
CA ALA A 244 7.92 0.41 8.70
C ALA A 244 8.70 1.48 9.49
N ASP A 245 8.75 1.32 10.81
CA ASP A 245 9.53 2.22 11.65
C ASP A 245 11.02 2.10 11.36
N THR A 246 11.67 3.27 11.30
CA THR A 246 13.07 3.40 10.95
C THR A 246 13.66 4.62 11.65
N ARG A 247 14.97 4.59 11.88
CA ARG A 247 15.77 5.73 12.33
C ARG A 247 16.28 6.58 11.16
N LEU A 248 16.15 6.10 9.92
CA LEU A 248 16.58 6.83 8.73
C LEU A 248 15.71 8.06 8.52
N PRO A 249 16.28 9.17 8.00
CA PRO A 249 15.48 10.25 7.46
C PRO A 249 14.70 9.76 6.23
N VAL A 250 13.41 10.07 6.18
CA VAL A 250 12.51 9.66 5.09
C VAL A 250 11.91 10.88 4.43
N ILE A 251 12.01 10.96 3.12
CA ILE A 251 11.40 12.01 2.30
C ILE A 251 10.49 11.35 1.26
N CYS A 252 9.21 11.69 1.25
CA CYS A 252 8.29 11.35 0.19
C CYS A 252 7.94 12.60 -0.62
N VAL A 253 8.21 12.58 -1.91
CA VAL A 253 7.72 13.61 -2.85
C VAL A 253 6.88 12.88 -3.88
N PRO A 254 5.53 13.02 -3.87
CA PRO A 254 4.66 12.26 -4.77
C PRO A 254 4.65 12.76 -6.22
N ALA A 255 4.76 14.06 -6.46
CA ALA A 255 4.67 14.64 -7.80
C ALA A 255 5.99 14.50 -8.57
N GLY A 256 5.96 13.92 -9.78
CA GLY A 256 7.19 13.57 -10.55
C GLY A 256 8.07 14.77 -10.82
N VAL A 257 7.44 15.86 -11.26
CA VAL A 257 8.11 17.14 -11.53
C VAL A 257 8.82 17.67 -10.28
N ASP A 258 8.15 17.65 -9.12
CA ASP A 258 8.74 18.14 -7.87
C ASP A 258 9.94 17.31 -7.43
N PHE A 259 9.87 15.98 -7.57
CA PHE A 259 10.99 15.10 -7.20
C PHE A 259 12.19 15.31 -8.12
N MET A 260 11.95 15.45 -9.43
CA MET A 260 13.00 15.72 -10.42
C MET A 260 13.66 17.09 -10.25
N ASN A 261 13.05 18.00 -9.49
CA ASN A 261 13.61 19.30 -9.13
C ASN A 261 14.43 19.28 -7.83
N LEU A 262 14.52 18.13 -7.13
CA LEU A 262 15.45 17.97 -6.02
C LEU A 262 16.87 17.81 -6.54
N GLU A 263 17.82 18.48 -5.90
CA GLU A 263 19.25 18.29 -6.17
C GLU A 263 19.78 17.19 -5.25
N LEU A 264 20.18 16.07 -5.84
CA LEU A 264 20.65 14.86 -5.14
C LEU A 264 22.17 14.65 -5.30
N GLY A 265 22.91 15.72 -5.59
CA GLY A 265 24.33 15.65 -5.97
C GLY A 265 25.31 15.13 -4.91
N SER A 266 24.87 14.97 -3.65
CA SER A 266 25.67 14.29 -2.61
C SER A 266 25.53 12.77 -2.65
N VAL A 267 24.43 12.25 -3.21
CA VAL A 267 24.19 10.81 -3.28
C VAL A 267 25.17 10.19 -4.27
N ARG A 268 25.76 9.07 -3.88
CA ARG A 268 26.73 8.29 -4.66
C ARG A 268 26.18 6.92 -5.02
N ALA A 269 25.30 6.35 -4.20
CA ALA A 269 24.63 5.09 -4.48
C ALA A 269 23.11 5.19 -4.24
N ALA A 270 22.31 4.77 -5.21
CA ALA A 270 20.87 4.64 -5.10
C ALA A 270 20.46 3.16 -5.17
N LEU A 271 19.84 2.66 -4.11
CA LEU A 271 19.40 1.27 -3.97
C LEU A 271 17.92 1.13 -4.35
N TYR A 272 17.61 0.20 -5.24
CA TYR A 272 16.26 -0.05 -5.74
C TYR A 272 15.78 -1.44 -5.33
N ALA A 273 14.75 -1.49 -4.49
CA ALA A 273 14.15 -2.76 -4.04
C ALA A 273 13.15 -3.37 -5.05
N ALA A 274 12.74 -2.59 -6.05
CA ALA A 274 11.68 -2.97 -6.98
C ALA A 274 11.84 -2.34 -8.36
N ASN A 275 11.37 -3.04 -9.40
CA ASN A 275 11.30 -2.55 -10.77
C ASN A 275 9.93 -1.91 -11.02
N VAL A 276 9.86 -0.58 -11.02
CA VAL A 276 8.63 0.17 -11.30
C VAL A 276 8.91 1.32 -12.26
N GLY A 277 7.93 1.70 -13.08
CA GLY A 277 8.12 2.74 -14.10
C GLY A 277 8.58 4.08 -13.52
N ALA A 278 8.14 4.43 -12.31
CA ALA A 278 8.52 5.67 -11.64
C ALA A 278 10.00 5.74 -11.21
N ASN A 279 10.77 4.63 -11.29
CA ASN A 279 12.22 4.66 -11.05
C ASN A 279 12.96 5.57 -12.04
N ILE A 280 12.37 5.85 -13.22
CA ILE A 280 12.93 6.78 -14.20
C ILE A 280 13.22 8.17 -13.62
N HIS A 281 12.47 8.60 -12.60
CA HIS A 281 12.67 9.90 -11.96
C HIS A 281 13.97 9.98 -11.16
N MET A 282 14.50 8.84 -10.69
CA MET A 282 15.79 8.76 -9.99
C MET A 282 16.91 8.32 -10.94
N LEU A 283 16.64 7.38 -11.85
CA LEU A 283 17.61 6.85 -12.84
C LEU A 283 18.19 7.90 -13.78
N ARG A 284 17.55 9.08 -13.89
CA ARG A 284 18.04 10.21 -14.68
C ARG A 284 19.20 10.96 -14.02
N GLU A 285 19.42 10.78 -12.72
CA GLU A 285 20.39 11.57 -11.97
C GLU A 285 21.83 11.13 -12.30
N PRO A 286 22.64 11.99 -12.93
CA PRO A 286 24.02 11.63 -13.26
C PRO A 286 24.91 11.68 -12.00
N GLY A 287 26.00 10.91 -12.01
CA GLY A 287 27.04 11.00 -10.98
C GLY A 287 26.81 10.15 -9.72
N MET A 288 25.74 9.36 -9.69
CA MET A 288 25.56 8.28 -8.72
C MET A 288 25.49 6.93 -9.43
N LYS A 289 25.69 5.86 -8.68
CA LYS A 289 25.51 4.49 -9.12
C LYS A 289 24.11 4.01 -8.78
N HIS A 290 23.40 3.49 -9.78
CA HIS A 290 22.06 2.94 -9.62
C HIS A 290 22.16 1.43 -9.45
N VAL A 291 21.73 0.93 -8.30
CA VAL A 291 21.94 -0.46 -7.89
C VAL A 291 20.61 -1.14 -7.64
N PHE A 292 20.31 -2.19 -8.40
CA PHE A 292 19.16 -3.04 -8.10
C PHE A 292 19.51 -4.05 -7.02
N VAL A 293 18.81 -3.97 -5.90
CA VAL A 293 18.99 -4.89 -4.77
C VAL A 293 17.82 -5.86 -4.60
N GLY A 294 16.68 -5.58 -5.24
CA GLY A 294 15.51 -6.45 -5.21
C GLY A 294 14.91 -6.61 -3.81
N HIS A 295 14.18 -7.71 -3.58
CA HIS A 295 13.48 -7.99 -2.30
C HIS A 295 13.37 -9.50 -2.02
N GLY A 296 14.29 -10.28 -2.59
CA GLY A 296 14.23 -11.73 -2.62
C GLY A 296 15.07 -12.28 -3.75
N ASP A 297 15.60 -13.48 -3.56
CA ASP A 297 16.46 -14.20 -4.50
C ASP A 297 15.91 -15.63 -4.48
N SER A 298 15.21 -16.02 -5.55
CA SER A 298 14.45 -17.27 -5.61
C SER A 298 14.54 -17.87 -6.99
N ASP A 299 14.27 -19.17 -7.09
CA ASP A 299 14.38 -19.89 -8.37
C ASP A 299 13.35 -19.45 -9.43
N LYS A 300 12.35 -18.64 -9.05
CA LYS A 300 11.33 -18.12 -9.97
C LYS A 300 11.97 -17.30 -11.08
N ALA A 301 11.46 -17.48 -12.30
CA ALA A 301 11.80 -16.64 -13.46
C ALA A 301 11.62 -15.13 -13.17
N ALA A 302 10.62 -14.77 -12.38
CA ALA A 302 10.37 -13.38 -11.96
C ALA A 302 11.54 -12.72 -11.19
N SER A 303 12.47 -13.50 -10.64
CA SER A 303 13.67 -12.99 -9.97
C SER A 303 14.72 -12.45 -10.95
N VAL A 304 14.51 -12.63 -12.26
CA VAL A 304 15.35 -12.07 -13.32
C VAL A 304 14.46 -11.33 -14.31
N ASN A 305 14.79 -10.07 -14.60
CA ASN A 305 13.95 -9.22 -15.45
C ASN A 305 14.82 -8.38 -16.40
N PRO A 306 14.47 -8.28 -17.71
CA PRO A 306 15.14 -7.39 -18.66
C PRO A 306 15.19 -5.92 -18.24
N TYR A 307 14.29 -5.47 -17.37
CA TYR A 307 14.32 -4.14 -16.77
C TYR A 307 15.64 -3.88 -16.03
N SER A 308 16.28 -4.91 -15.47
CA SER A 308 17.51 -4.76 -14.68
C SER A 308 18.68 -4.13 -15.46
N LYS A 309 18.61 -4.09 -16.79
CA LYS A 309 19.59 -3.43 -17.66
C LYS A 309 19.70 -1.92 -17.46
N VAL A 310 18.74 -1.29 -16.79
CA VAL A 310 18.77 0.16 -16.55
C VAL A 310 19.69 0.54 -15.38
N TYR A 311 20.13 -0.44 -14.60
CA TYR A 311 20.98 -0.22 -13.42
C TYR A 311 22.46 -0.39 -13.77
N ASP A 312 23.31 0.32 -13.06
CA ASP A 312 24.77 0.16 -13.16
C ASP A 312 25.23 -1.18 -12.58
N GLU A 313 24.60 -1.62 -11.49
CA GLU A 313 24.90 -2.90 -10.85
C GLU A 313 23.62 -3.60 -10.40
N VAL A 314 23.66 -4.92 -10.42
CA VAL A 314 22.62 -5.81 -9.90
C VAL A 314 23.23 -6.63 -8.77
N TRP A 315 22.73 -6.42 -7.56
CA TRP A 315 23.23 -7.06 -6.36
C TRP A 315 22.43 -8.32 -6.06
N VAL A 316 23.11 -9.45 -5.97
CA VAL A 316 22.53 -10.79 -5.78
C VAL A 316 23.02 -11.42 -4.49
N ALA A 317 22.30 -12.43 -4.00
CA ALA A 317 22.64 -13.08 -2.73
C ALA A 317 23.91 -13.93 -2.84
N GLY A 318 24.17 -14.55 -3.97
CA GLY A 318 25.33 -15.41 -4.16
C GLY A 318 25.41 -15.95 -5.58
N LEU A 319 26.27 -16.94 -5.78
CA LEU A 319 26.56 -17.53 -7.09
C LEU A 319 25.30 -17.98 -7.84
N ALA A 320 24.32 -18.54 -7.13
CA ALA A 320 23.05 -18.95 -7.73
C ALA A 320 22.30 -17.79 -8.43
N GLY A 321 22.31 -16.60 -7.84
CA GLY A 321 21.69 -15.41 -8.43
C GLY A 321 22.43 -14.98 -9.70
N ARG A 322 23.77 -14.96 -9.67
CA ARG A 322 24.61 -14.66 -10.83
C ARG A 322 24.37 -15.63 -11.99
N GLU A 323 24.40 -16.94 -11.72
CA GLU A 323 24.13 -17.97 -12.73
C GLU A 323 22.72 -17.86 -13.30
N ARG A 324 21.73 -17.42 -12.50
CA ARG A 324 20.36 -17.22 -12.98
C ARG A 324 20.28 -16.11 -14.02
N TYR A 325 20.98 -14.99 -13.81
CA TYR A 325 21.07 -13.92 -14.81
C TYR A 325 21.78 -14.38 -16.08
N ALA A 326 22.88 -15.11 -15.95
CA ALA A 326 23.62 -15.67 -17.08
C ALA A 326 22.75 -16.61 -17.92
N ARG A 327 22.03 -17.55 -17.27
CA ARG A 327 21.12 -18.50 -17.95
C ARG A 327 19.92 -17.83 -18.60
N ALA A 328 19.35 -16.81 -17.96
CA ALA A 328 18.16 -16.14 -18.48
C ALA A 328 18.46 -15.27 -19.72
N GLY A 329 19.72 -14.89 -19.95
CA GLY A 329 20.12 -14.17 -21.15
C GLY A 329 19.43 -12.82 -21.33
N VAL A 330 19.03 -12.16 -20.23
CA VAL A 330 18.24 -10.91 -20.26
C VAL A 330 19.04 -9.66 -20.66
N GLY A 331 20.35 -9.81 -20.89
CA GLY A 331 21.25 -8.77 -21.38
C GLY A 331 21.90 -7.91 -20.29
N VAL A 332 21.90 -8.34 -19.04
CA VAL A 332 22.75 -7.76 -17.97
C VAL A 332 24.14 -8.36 -18.08
N LEU A 333 25.19 -7.53 -18.00
CA LEU A 333 26.57 -7.99 -18.08
C LEU A 333 26.98 -8.66 -16.76
N ASP A 334 27.75 -9.74 -16.85
CA ASP A 334 28.23 -10.46 -15.66
C ASP A 334 29.12 -9.58 -14.75
N SER A 335 29.87 -8.64 -15.36
CA SER A 335 30.67 -7.63 -14.64
C SER A 335 29.85 -6.70 -13.75
N ASP A 336 28.56 -6.56 -14.06
CA ASP A 336 27.65 -5.65 -13.38
C ASP A 336 26.86 -6.41 -12.29
N ILE A 337 27.07 -7.72 -12.15
CA ILE A 337 26.47 -8.55 -11.11
C ILE A 337 27.42 -8.67 -9.93
N VAL A 338 26.97 -8.23 -8.75
CA VAL A 338 27.77 -8.23 -7.51
C VAL A 338 27.12 -9.15 -6.48
N GLU A 339 27.90 -10.08 -5.94
CA GLU A 339 27.45 -11.05 -4.93
C GLU A 339 27.67 -10.49 -3.52
N ILE A 340 26.60 -9.98 -2.90
CA ILE A 340 26.68 -9.28 -1.59
C ILE A 340 26.21 -10.13 -0.40
N GLY A 341 25.66 -11.32 -0.64
CA GLY A 341 24.96 -12.05 0.42
C GLY A 341 23.56 -11.49 0.67
N ARG A 342 23.03 -11.78 1.86
CA ARG A 342 21.72 -11.32 2.33
C ARG A 342 21.87 -10.61 3.68
N PRO A 343 22.22 -9.31 3.70
CA PRO A 343 22.41 -8.56 4.95
C PRO A 343 21.15 -8.51 5.83
N GLN A 344 19.95 -8.68 5.24
CA GLN A 344 18.69 -8.77 5.96
C GLN A 344 18.61 -9.98 6.89
N LEU A 345 19.41 -11.02 6.63
CA LEU A 345 19.41 -12.27 7.37
C LEU A 345 20.43 -12.27 8.51
N ALA A 346 21.13 -11.16 8.77
CA ALA A 346 22.12 -11.08 9.85
C ALA A 346 21.53 -11.43 11.24
N GLY A 347 20.22 -11.20 11.44
CA GLY A 347 19.50 -11.56 12.67
C GLY A 347 18.94 -12.98 12.72
N VAL A 348 19.12 -13.80 11.68
CA VAL A 348 18.60 -15.19 11.64
C VAL A 348 19.60 -16.15 12.29
N HIS A 349 19.16 -16.83 13.34
CA HIS A 349 20.01 -17.75 14.10
C HIS A 349 20.20 -19.09 13.38
N THR A 350 21.42 -19.62 13.39
CA THR A 350 21.74 -20.94 12.87
C THR A 350 21.23 -22.05 13.78
N PHE A 351 21.01 -23.24 13.20
CA PHE A 351 20.64 -24.45 13.93
C PHE A 351 21.72 -24.82 14.96
N GLY A 352 21.30 -25.16 16.19
CA GLY A 352 22.21 -25.51 17.29
C GLY A 352 22.83 -24.33 18.03
N ALA A 353 22.51 -23.07 17.68
CA ALA A 353 23.02 -21.90 18.38
C ALA A 353 22.53 -21.79 19.84
N GLU A 354 21.34 -22.33 20.14
CA GLU A 354 20.77 -22.36 21.50
C GLU A 354 19.94 -23.64 21.71
N ALA A 355 20.03 -24.23 22.91
CA ALA A 355 19.06 -25.22 23.38
C ALA A 355 17.81 -24.47 23.88
N VAL A 356 16.81 -24.34 23.01
CA VAL A 356 15.59 -23.61 23.35
C VAL A 356 14.56 -24.57 23.93
N ASP A 357 14.17 -24.36 25.20
CA ASP A 357 13.06 -25.08 25.84
C ASP A 357 11.72 -24.60 25.27
N ARG A 358 11.42 -25.01 24.04
CA ARG A 358 10.16 -24.71 23.35
C ARG A 358 9.66 -25.94 22.57
N PRO A 359 8.34 -26.04 22.32
CA PRO A 359 7.82 -27.10 21.47
C PRO A 359 8.44 -27.06 20.07
N PHE A 360 8.65 -28.22 19.46
CA PHE A 360 9.05 -28.31 18.06
C PHE A 360 8.06 -27.52 17.20
N THR A 361 8.54 -26.49 16.51
CA THR A 361 7.72 -25.49 15.85
C THR A 361 7.87 -25.59 14.35
N VAL A 362 6.75 -25.75 13.66
CA VAL A 362 6.66 -25.77 12.20
C VAL A 362 6.11 -24.43 11.72
N LEU A 363 6.81 -23.79 10.77
CA LEU A 363 6.32 -22.61 10.06
C LEU A 363 5.76 -23.04 8.72
N TYR A 364 4.49 -22.73 8.45
CA TYR A 364 3.91 -22.83 7.12
C TYR A 364 3.80 -21.43 6.50
N ALA A 365 4.57 -21.19 5.44
CA ALA A 365 4.66 -19.88 4.78
C ALA A 365 4.44 -20.00 3.26
N PRO A 366 3.19 -20.17 2.81
CA PRO A 366 2.90 -20.31 1.38
C PRO A 366 3.05 -18.99 0.63
N THR A 367 3.41 -19.09 -0.65
CA THR A 367 3.51 -17.97 -1.59
C THR A 367 2.15 -17.42 -2.00
N TRP A 368 2.17 -16.26 -2.63
CA TRP A 368 1.01 -15.67 -3.26
C TRP A 368 0.61 -16.40 -4.56
N GLU A 369 -0.66 -16.33 -4.92
CA GLU A 369 -1.23 -16.88 -6.17
C GLU A 369 -0.66 -16.29 -7.48
N GLY A 370 0.28 -15.33 -7.40
CA GLY A 370 0.98 -14.75 -8.54
C GLY A 370 0.17 -13.73 -9.33
N TRP A 371 0.74 -13.23 -10.42
CA TRP A 371 0.12 -12.21 -11.29
C TRP A 371 -0.60 -12.78 -12.50
N LEU A 372 -0.10 -13.89 -13.05
CA LEU A 372 -0.56 -14.49 -14.29
C LEU A 372 -1.41 -15.75 -14.00
N ASP A 373 -2.40 -16.03 -14.84
CA ASP A 373 -3.25 -17.24 -14.78
C ASP A 373 -2.55 -18.46 -15.43
N ASP A 374 -1.26 -18.34 -15.75
CA ASP A 374 -0.51 -19.34 -16.52
C ASP A 374 0.04 -20.49 -15.66
N ASP A 375 0.24 -20.27 -14.36
CA ASP A 375 0.74 -21.29 -13.45
C ASP A 375 -0.13 -21.42 -12.18
N PRO A 376 -1.00 -22.46 -12.10
CA PRO A 376 -1.82 -22.72 -10.91
C PRO A 376 -1.00 -23.24 -9.71
N TYR A 377 0.30 -23.54 -9.90
CA TYR A 377 1.18 -24.15 -8.91
C TYR A 377 2.07 -23.15 -8.19
N HIS A 378 1.84 -21.85 -8.41
CA HIS A 378 2.55 -20.76 -7.74
C HIS A 378 2.46 -20.79 -6.22
N THR A 379 1.44 -21.42 -5.64
CA THR A 379 1.19 -21.53 -4.19
C THR A 379 0.62 -22.90 -3.82
N SER A 380 1.13 -23.51 -2.75
CA SER A 380 0.53 -24.71 -2.15
C SER A 380 -0.76 -24.42 -1.41
N LEU A 381 -1.06 -23.15 -1.11
CA LEU A 381 -2.17 -22.78 -0.24
C LEU A 381 -3.48 -23.38 -0.74
N VAL A 382 -3.81 -23.19 -2.01
CA VAL A 382 -5.09 -23.61 -2.60
C VAL A 382 -5.19 -25.12 -2.65
N LEU A 383 -4.15 -25.80 -3.15
CA LEU A 383 -4.20 -27.22 -3.47
C LEU A 383 -3.89 -28.13 -2.28
N MET A 384 -3.08 -27.65 -1.33
CA MET A 384 -2.48 -28.48 -0.27
C MET A 384 -2.65 -27.88 1.13
N GLY A 385 -2.85 -26.56 1.27
CA GLY A 385 -2.78 -25.85 2.55
C GLY A 385 -3.68 -26.43 3.65
N GLU A 386 -4.92 -26.81 3.33
CA GLU A 386 -5.81 -27.44 4.32
C GLU A 386 -5.32 -28.83 4.76
N ARG A 387 -4.73 -29.62 3.86
CA ARG A 387 -4.18 -30.95 4.18
C ARG A 387 -2.93 -30.80 5.04
N ILE A 388 -2.03 -29.88 4.67
CA ILE A 388 -0.83 -29.56 5.44
C ILE A 388 -1.20 -29.18 6.87
N VAL A 389 -2.08 -28.19 7.04
CA VAL A 389 -2.47 -27.70 8.37
C VAL A 389 -3.20 -28.79 9.17
N LYS A 390 -4.09 -29.57 8.53
CA LYS A 390 -4.74 -30.70 9.19
C LYS A 390 -3.73 -31.75 9.67
N GLY A 391 -2.76 -32.11 8.84
CA GLY A 391 -1.72 -33.08 9.19
C GLY A 391 -0.84 -32.59 10.34
N LEU A 392 -0.38 -31.34 10.29
CA LEU A 392 0.43 -30.74 11.35
C LEU A 392 -0.29 -30.68 12.71
N LEU A 393 -1.59 -30.37 12.71
CA LEU A 393 -2.40 -30.36 13.94
C LEU A 393 -2.65 -31.77 14.52
N ALA A 394 -2.47 -32.82 13.73
CA ALA A 394 -2.66 -34.21 14.14
C ALA A 394 -1.37 -34.89 14.64
N VAL A 395 -0.20 -34.26 14.49
CA VAL A 395 1.09 -34.82 14.89
C VAL A 395 1.14 -35.08 16.41
N SER A 396 1.64 -36.26 16.79
CA SER A 396 1.90 -36.66 18.18
C SER A 396 3.36 -37.10 18.37
N PRO A 397 4.09 -36.61 19.40
CA PRO A 397 3.67 -35.62 20.39
C PRO A 397 3.38 -34.25 19.76
N ARG A 398 2.53 -33.44 20.41
CA ARG A 398 2.09 -32.13 19.88
C ARG A 398 3.28 -31.26 19.45
N ILE A 399 3.13 -30.62 18.29
CA ILE A 399 4.02 -29.57 17.75
C ILE A 399 3.34 -28.20 17.86
N ARG A 400 4.11 -27.13 17.69
CA ARG A 400 3.60 -25.76 17.52
C ARG A 400 3.54 -25.43 16.03
N LEU A 401 2.49 -24.75 15.59
CA LEU A 401 2.32 -24.32 14.18
C LEU A 401 2.28 -22.81 14.11
N ILE A 402 3.13 -22.20 13.30
CA ILE A 402 3.03 -20.81 12.90
C ILE A 402 2.59 -20.79 11.42
N TYR A 403 1.45 -20.19 11.12
CA TYR A 403 0.98 -19.98 9.75
C TYR A 403 1.18 -18.51 9.39
N LYS A 404 2.08 -18.23 8.44
CA LYS A 404 2.36 -16.87 7.95
C LYS A 404 2.13 -16.82 6.44
N PRO A 405 0.89 -16.55 5.97
CA PRO A 405 0.62 -16.42 4.55
C PRO A 405 1.32 -15.19 3.95
N HIS A 406 1.44 -15.17 2.62
CA HIS A 406 1.90 -13.99 1.92
C HIS A 406 0.96 -12.78 2.19
N PRO A 407 1.47 -11.54 2.33
CA PRO A 407 0.65 -10.35 2.61
C PRO A 407 -0.45 -10.08 1.56
N LEU A 408 -0.26 -10.58 0.33
CA LEU A 408 -1.19 -10.43 -0.78
C LEU A 408 -2.15 -11.62 -0.97
N THR A 409 -2.11 -12.64 -0.10
CA THR A 409 -2.98 -13.83 -0.21
C THR A 409 -4.45 -13.44 -0.38
N GLY A 410 -5.09 -13.93 -1.45
CA GLY A 410 -6.50 -13.69 -1.73
C GLY A 410 -6.82 -12.33 -2.36
N SER A 411 -5.80 -11.51 -2.68
CA SER A 411 -5.98 -10.22 -3.36
C SER A 411 -6.42 -10.36 -4.82
N ARG A 412 -6.11 -11.50 -5.46
CA ARG A 412 -6.51 -11.83 -6.84
C ARG A 412 -7.47 -13.02 -6.87
N ALA A 413 -7.16 -14.09 -6.15
CA ALA A 413 -7.92 -15.34 -6.17
C ALA A 413 -8.88 -15.44 -4.98
N LYS A 414 -10.20 -15.36 -5.24
CA LYS A 414 -11.23 -15.56 -4.21
C LYS A 414 -11.15 -16.93 -3.53
N GLU A 415 -10.72 -17.95 -4.28
CA GLU A 415 -10.50 -19.29 -3.75
C GLU A 415 -9.36 -19.33 -2.72
N ALA A 416 -8.22 -18.69 -3.00
CA ALA A 416 -7.11 -18.58 -2.06
C ALA A 416 -7.53 -17.86 -0.77
N LYS A 417 -8.35 -16.80 -0.88
CA LYS A 417 -8.96 -16.16 0.29
C LYS A 417 -9.83 -17.14 1.08
N ALA A 418 -10.70 -17.88 0.41
CA ALA A 418 -11.59 -18.83 1.07
C ALA A 418 -10.82 -19.95 1.78
N VAL A 419 -9.74 -20.45 1.18
CA VAL A 419 -8.85 -21.45 1.79
C VAL A 419 -8.11 -20.89 3.00
N HIS A 420 -7.55 -19.68 2.88
CA HIS A 420 -6.94 -18.95 4.00
C HIS A 420 -7.91 -18.85 5.19
N ASP A 421 -9.14 -18.38 4.95
CA ASP A 421 -10.15 -18.20 5.99
C ASP A 421 -10.49 -19.55 6.69
N ARG A 422 -10.55 -20.66 5.93
CA ARG A 422 -10.75 -22.01 6.49
C ARG A 422 -9.56 -22.50 7.33
N ILE A 423 -8.34 -22.25 6.89
CA ILE A 423 -7.11 -22.58 7.65
C ILE A 423 -7.08 -21.81 8.98
N VAL A 424 -7.36 -20.51 8.96
CA VAL A 424 -7.45 -19.68 10.17
C VAL A 424 -8.51 -20.21 11.13
N GLY A 425 -9.68 -20.57 10.61
CA GLY A 425 -10.75 -21.21 11.40
C GLY A 425 -10.31 -22.52 12.04
N ARG A 426 -9.55 -23.35 11.32
CA ARG A 426 -9.03 -24.63 11.83
C ARG A 426 -7.98 -24.43 12.93
N ILE A 427 -7.05 -23.49 12.75
CA ILE A 427 -6.03 -23.15 13.75
C ILE A 427 -6.71 -22.61 15.02
N ARG A 428 -7.71 -21.74 14.88
CA ARG A 428 -8.51 -21.24 16.00
C ARG A 428 -9.22 -22.38 16.74
N ALA A 429 -9.84 -23.32 16.03
CA ALA A 429 -10.52 -24.47 16.62
C ALA A 429 -9.57 -25.39 17.41
N ALA A 430 -8.28 -25.43 17.03
CA ALA A 430 -7.23 -26.15 17.75
C ALA A 430 -6.64 -25.36 18.94
N GLY A 431 -7.25 -24.24 19.34
CA GLY A 431 -6.79 -23.37 20.43
C GLY A 431 -5.63 -22.45 20.04
N GLY A 432 -5.42 -22.21 18.75
CA GLY A 432 -4.45 -21.25 18.24
C GLY A 432 -4.96 -19.81 18.24
N ASP A 433 -4.01 -18.87 18.14
CA ASP A 433 -4.26 -17.45 18.01
C ASP A 433 -4.42 -17.08 16.51
N PRO A 434 -5.61 -16.60 16.07
CA PRO A 434 -5.88 -16.30 14.66
C PRO A 434 -5.34 -14.94 14.20
N ASP A 435 -4.81 -14.10 15.09
CA ASP A 435 -4.31 -12.75 14.78
C ASP A 435 -3.14 -12.39 15.70
N ALA A 436 -2.08 -13.19 15.61
CA ALA A 436 -0.96 -13.10 16.53
C ALA A 436 -0.10 -11.86 16.28
N THR A 437 0.08 -11.05 17.33
CA THR A 437 0.95 -9.86 17.35
C THR A 437 2.27 -10.08 18.11
N SER A 438 2.43 -11.26 18.73
CA SER A 438 3.67 -11.73 19.37
C SER A 438 3.91 -13.20 19.01
N LEU A 439 5.18 -13.63 19.04
CA LEU A 439 5.59 -15.04 18.90
C LEU A 439 5.75 -15.77 20.23
N ASP A 440 5.35 -15.16 21.35
CA ASP A 440 5.50 -15.76 22.68
C ASP A 440 4.54 -16.94 22.91
N GLY A 441 4.94 -17.82 23.83
CA GLY A 441 4.14 -18.96 24.27
C GLY A 441 4.16 -20.15 23.32
N THR A 442 3.27 -21.11 23.57
CA THR A 442 3.28 -22.45 22.94
C THR A 442 2.09 -22.73 22.03
N ARG A 443 1.17 -21.78 21.90
CA ARG A 443 -0.02 -21.91 21.03
C ARG A 443 0.37 -21.89 19.56
N HIS A 444 -0.48 -22.50 18.74
CA HIS A 444 -0.44 -22.27 17.29
C HIS A 444 -0.75 -20.80 16.99
N LEU A 445 -0.15 -20.22 15.96
CA LEU A 445 -0.29 -18.81 15.62
C LEU A 445 -0.65 -18.64 14.14
N VAL A 446 -1.45 -17.63 13.84
CA VAL A 446 -1.64 -17.05 12.51
C VAL A 446 -1.04 -15.65 12.53
N VAL A 447 -0.09 -15.39 11.63
CA VAL A 447 0.63 -14.10 11.54
C VAL A 447 0.33 -13.46 10.19
N THR A 448 -0.63 -12.55 10.16
CA THR A 448 -1.03 -11.78 8.95
C THR A 448 -0.53 -10.32 8.99
N GLY A 449 -0.22 -9.82 10.19
CA GLY A 449 0.28 -8.47 10.42
C GLY A 449 1.74 -8.26 9.97
N ARG A 450 2.17 -6.99 10.05
CA ARG A 450 3.55 -6.55 9.77
C ARG A 450 4.53 -7.11 10.78
N THR A 451 4.12 -7.11 12.03
CA THR A 451 4.84 -7.65 13.18
C THR A 451 4.02 -8.79 13.78
N PRO A 452 4.62 -9.94 14.10
CA PRO A 452 6.02 -10.31 13.86
C PRO A 452 6.40 -10.43 12.37
N ALA A 453 7.63 -10.03 12.04
CA ALA A 453 8.15 -10.13 10.68
C ALA A 453 8.47 -11.60 10.31
N LEU A 454 8.77 -11.85 9.03
CA LEU A 454 9.08 -13.20 8.56
C LEU A 454 10.33 -13.78 9.25
N PHE A 455 11.39 -12.99 9.40
CA PHE A 455 12.63 -13.44 10.01
C PHE A 455 12.51 -13.68 11.52
N ASP A 456 11.62 -12.95 12.21
CA ASP A 456 11.26 -13.26 13.60
C ASP A 456 10.65 -14.66 13.70
N CYS A 457 9.79 -15.02 12.74
CA CYS A 457 9.19 -16.35 12.67
C CYS A 457 10.26 -17.42 12.42
N PHE A 458 11.28 -17.15 11.59
CA PHE A 458 12.38 -18.09 11.35
C PHE A 458 13.11 -18.45 12.64
N ASN A 459 13.38 -17.46 13.48
CA ASN A 459 14.07 -17.69 14.75
C ASN A 459 13.27 -18.60 15.70
N GLN A 460 11.94 -18.64 15.56
CA GLN A 460 11.03 -19.50 16.31
C GLN A 460 10.69 -20.82 15.59
N THR A 461 11.34 -21.15 14.48
CA THR A 461 10.98 -22.29 13.61
C THR A 461 12.04 -23.39 13.64
N ASP A 462 11.63 -24.64 13.81
CA ASP A 462 12.51 -25.82 13.68
C ASP A 462 12.40 -26.48 12.31
N LEU A 463 11.22 -26.39 11.67
CA LEU A 463 10.95 -26.90 10.33
C LEU A 463 10.11 -25.89 9.52
N LEU A 464 10.59 -25.49 8.35
CA LEU A 464 9.81 -24.68 7.40
C LEU A 464 9.05 -25.57 6.41
N ILE A 465 7.81 -25.23 6.10
CA ILE A 465 7.06 -25.73 4.94
C ILE A 465 6.68 -24.53 4.09
N SER A 466 7.09 -24.54 2.82
CA SER A 466 6.89 -23.42 1.91
C SER A 466 6.80 -23.92 0.46
N ASP A 467 6.50 -23.00 -0.44
CA ASP A 467 6.58 -23.19 -1.89
C ASP A 467 7.96 -22.77 -2.42
N VAL A 468 8.20 -23.01 -3.72
CA VAL A 468 9.36 -22.45 -4.44
C VAL A 468 9.33 -20.92 -4.31
N SER A 469 10.23 -20.35 -3.50
CA SER A 469 10.14 -18.94 -3.10
C SER A 469 11.44 -18.43 -2.50
N SER A 470 11.56 -17.10 -2.38
CA SER A 470 12.67 -16.47 -1.67
C SER A 470 12.67 -16.80 -0.18
N VAL A 471 11.50 -17.12 0.41
CA VAL A 471 11.38 -17.55 1.81
C VAL A 471 12.24 -18.79 2.07
N VAL A 472 12.25 -19.74 1.14
CA VAL A 472 13.10 -20.94 1.23
C VAL A 472 14.58 -20.55 1.15
N SER A 473 14.96 -19.76 0.14
CA SER A 473 16.34 -19.28 0.00
C SER A 473 16.82 -18.53 1.24
N ASP A 474 15.97 -17.70 1.85
CA ASP A 474 16.27 -17.00 3.10
C ASP A 474 16.42 -17.96 4.28
N PHE A 475 15.51 -18.92 4.40
CA PHE A 475 15.48 -19.84 5.53
C PHE A 475 16.71 -20.76 5.57
N VAL A 476 17.32 -21.04 4.41
CA VAL A 476 18.60 -21.76 4.31
C VAL A 476 19.70 -21.09 5.15
N GLN A 477 19.62 -19.79 5.44
CA GLN A 477 20.53 -19.13 6.39
C GLN A 477 20.59 -19.83 7.75
N SER A 478 19.43 -20.29 8.23
CA SER A 478 19.29 -20.98 9.52
C SER A 478 19.91 -22.38 9.51
N GLN A 479 20.13 -22.97 8.34
CA GLN A 479 20.55 -24.37 8.12
C GLN A 479 19.57 -25.42 8.69
N ARG A 480 18.37 -25.00 9.13
CA ARG A 480 17.30 -25.85 9.65
C ARG A 480 16.60 -26.61 8.51
N PRO A 481 15.96 -27.75 8.80
CA PRO A 481 15.20 -28.47 7.79
C PRO A 481 14.06 -27.64 7.21
N TYR A 482 13.80 -27.88 5.93
CA TYR A 482 12.67 -27.28 5.24
C TYR A 482 12.09 -28.22 4.19
N VAL A 483 10.82 -27.96 3.87
CA VAL A 483 10.00 -28.70 2.93
C VAL A 483 9.56 -27.78 1.82
N VAL A 484 9.68 -28.23 0.58
CA VAL A 484 9.15 -27.55 -0.60
C VAL A 484 7.95 -28.34 -1.12
N ALA A 485 6.80 -27.67 -1.23
CA ALA A 485 5.61 -28.25 -1.81
C ALA A 485 5.76 -28.42 -3.34
N ASN A 486 5.32 -29.58 -3.85
CA ASN A 486 5.26 -29.90 -5.27
C ASN A 486 3.80 -30.10 -5.71
N PRO A 487 2.99 -29.02 -5.75
CA PRO A 487 1.56 -29.13 -6.07
C PRO A 487 1.30 -29.59 -7.50
N GLY A 488 2.25 -29.40 -8.42
CA GLY A 488 2.16 -29.86 -9.81
C GLY A 488 2.49 -31.34 -10.02
N GLY A 489 3.02 -32.02 -8.99
CA GLY A 489 3.36 -33.44 -9.06
C GLY A 489 4.46 -33.76 -10.05
N LEU A 490 5.41 -32.84 -10.26
CA LEU A 490 6.57 -33.09 -11.12
C LEU A 490 7.42 -34.23 -10.54
N PRO A 491 8.04 -35.07 -11.39
CA PRO A 491 9.05 -36.03 -10.95
C PRO A 491 10.15 -35.34 -10.11
N GLU A 492 10.61 -36.00 -9.05
CA GLU A 492 11.55 -35.40 -8.09
C GLU A 492 12.87 -34.96 -8.74
N ASP A 493 13.41 -35.74 -9.67
CA ASP A 493 14.62 -35.43 -10.42
C ASP A 493 14.45 -34.20 -11.32
N GLU A 494 13.29 -34.09 -11.98
CA GLU A 494 12.92 -32.92 -12.76
C GLU A 494 12.75 -31.67 -11.88
N PHE A 495 12.02 -31.79 -10.77
CA PHE A 495 11.79 -30.69 -9.83
C PHE A 495 13.09 -30.12 -9.25
N ARG A 496 14.01 -30.99 -8.83
CA ARG A 496 15.32 -30.58 -8.26
C ARG A 496 16.26 -29.99 -9.31
N ARG A 497 16.11 -30.36 -10.58
CA ARG A 497 16.86 -29.76 -11.69
C ARG A 497 16.37 -28.35 -11.98
N GLU A 498 15.06 -28.14 -11.95
CA GLU A 498 14.43 -26.85 -12.21
C GLU A 498 14.61 -25.85 -11.04
N TYR A 499 14.48 -26.34 -9.81
CA TYR A 499 14.53 -25.53 -8.59
C TYR A 499 15.72 -25.91 -7.71
N PRO A 500 16.89 -25.25 -7.86
CA PRO A 500 18.07 -25.49 -7.04
C PRO A 500 17.82 -25.48 -5.52
N THR A 501 16.92 -24.62 -5.02
CA THR A 501 16.53 -24.58 -3.60
C THR A 501 15.92 -25.89 -3.11
N ALA A 502 15.38 -26.74 -3.99
CA ALA A 502 14.86 -28.04 -3.62
C ALA A 502 15.95 -29.06 -3.30
N ARG A 503 17.20 -28.88 -3.77
CA ARG A 503 18.30 -29.87 -3.63
C ARG A 503 18.58 -30.31 -2.20
N ALA A 504 18.37 -29.42 -1.23
CA ALA A 504 18.55 -29.71 0.19
C ALA A 504 17.22 -29.71 0.99
N ALA A 505 16.10 -29.84 0.27
CA ALA A 505 14.75 -29.88 0.82
C ALA A 505 14.18 -31.30 0.85
N TYR A 506 13.23 -31.51 1.77
CA TYR A 506 12.21 -32.54 1.62
C TYR A 506 11.17 -32.05 0.60
N LEU A 507 10.72 -32.93 -0.30
CA LEU A 507 9.61 -32.63 -1.20
C LEU A 507 8.31 -33.15 -0.60
N LEU A 508 7.26 -32.34 -0.69
CA LEU A 508 5.91 -32.72 -0.26
C LEU A 508 5.00 -32.86 -1.47
N SER A 509 4.50 -34.07 -1.69
CA SER A 509 3.57 -34.39 -2.77
C SER A 509 2.19 -33.81 -2.47
N ALA A 510 1.35 -33.65 -3.50
CA ALA A 510 0.04 -33.01 -3.39
C ALA A 510 -0.91 -33.66 -2.35
N ASP A 511 -0.73 -34.96 -2.07
CA ASP A 511 -1.48 -35.72 -1.06
C ASP A 511 -0.93 -35.54 0.38
N CYS A 512 0.26 -34.96 0.52
CA CYS A 512 0.99 -34.76 1.77
C CYS A 512 1.34 -36.05 2.53
N GLY A 513 1.47 -37.18 1.82
CA GLY A 513 1.70 -38.50 2.44
C GLY A 513 3.01 -38.60 3.23
N GLU A 514 4.00 -37.76 2.91
CA GLU A 514 5.33 -37.77 3.52
C GLU A 514 5.41 -36.96 4.83
N LEU A 515 4.38 -36.14 5.12
CA LEU A 515 4.45 -35.09 6.15
C LEU A 515 4.81 -35.62 7.55
N GLU A 516 4.14 -36.69 8.00
CA GLU A 516 4.37 -37.27 9.34
C GLU A 516 5.80 -37.81 9.48
N LYS A 517 6.31 -38.47 8.44
CA LYS A 517 7.68 -39.01 8.42
C LYS A 517 8.71 -37.88 8.45
N ILE A 518 8.51 -36.83 7.65
CA ILE A 518 9.40 -35.66 7.62
C ILE A 518 9.47 -34.99 8.98
N VAL A 519 8.32 -34.72 9.61
CA VAL A 519 8.26 -34.09 10.94
C VAL A 519 8.92 -34.97 12.00
N SER A 520 8.69 -36.29 11.96
CA SER A 520 9.30 -37.23 12.92
C SER A 520 10.82 -37.29 12.79
N LEU A 521 11.34 -37.41 11.56
CA LEU A 521 12.78 -37.50 11.28
C LEU A 521 13.51 -36.20 11.68
N THR A 522 12.98 -35.05 11.27
CA THR A 522 13.58 -33.74 11.55
C THR A 522 13.54 -33.40 13.04
N ARG A 523 12.49 -33.81 13.75
CA ARG A 523 12.39 -33.64 15.21
C ARG A 523 13.37 -34.52 15.98
N ALA A 524 13.67 -35.72 15.49
CA ALA A 524 14.65 -36.61 16.11
C ALA A 524 16.09 -36.11 15.97
N GLY A 525 16.36 -35.22 15.01
CA GLY A 525 17.70 -34.72 14.70
C GLY A 525 18.48 -35.60 13.71
N ASP A 526 17.88 -36.69 13.24
CA ASP A 526 18.46 -37.66 12.29
C ASP A 526 18.34 -37.19 10.83
N ASP A 527 18.65 -35.91 10.56
CA ASP A 527 18.42 -35.30 9.26
C ASP A 527 19.59 -35.49 8.29
N PRO A 528 19.46 -36.36 7.26
CA PRO A 528 20.53 -36.64 6.30
C PRO A 528 20.84 -35.46 5.36
N LEU A 529 19.96 -34.44 5.28
CA LEU A 529 20.13 -33.30 4.38
C LEU A 529 20.95 -32.15 5.01
N THR A 530 21.49 -32.33 6.21
CA THR A 530 22.22 -31.29 6.94
C THR A 530 23.43 -30.75 6.17
N GLU A 531 24.30 -31.62 5.65
CA GLU A 531 25.47 -31.17 4.86
C GLU A 531 25.05 -30.55 3.53
N ALA A 532 24.07 -31.13 2.83
CA ALA A 532 23.52 -30.57 1.60
C ALA A 532 22.98 -29.14 1.82
N ARG A 533 22.40 -28.83 2.99
CA ARG A 533 21.95 -27.47 3.32
C ARG A 533 23.10 -26.50 3.56
N ARG A 534 24.25 -26.95 4.09
CA ARG A 534 25.44 -26.10 4.26
C ARG A 534 26.07 -25.74 2.92
N GLU A 535 26.15 -26.70 2.01
CA GLU A 535 26.59 -26.49 0.63
C GLU A 535 25.63 -25.55 -0.10
N LEU A 536 24.33 -25.80 -0.01
CA LEU A 536 23.31 -24.97 -0.64
C LEU A 536 23.33 -23.54 -0.09
N LYS A 537 23.54 -23.35 1.23
CA LYS A 537 23.72 -22.02 1.83
C LYS A 537 24.85 -21.27 1.15
N THR A 538 26.00 -21.93 0.96
CA THR A 538 27.17 -21.30 0.34
C THR A 538 26.87 -20.87 -1.10
N TYR A 539 26.19 -21.74 -1.86
CA TYR A 539 25.80 -21.47 -3.24
C TYR A 539 24.76 -20.34 -3.37
N LEU A 540 23.76 -20.30 -2.49
CA LEU A 540 22.68 -19.31 -2.53
C LEU A 540 23.05 -17.97 -1.91
N LEU A 541 23.75 -17.97 -0.78
CA LEU A 541 23.93 -16.81 0.11
C LEU A 541 25.39 -16.35 0.26
N GLY A 542 26.33 -17.06 -0.36
CA GLY A 542 27.76 -16.81 -0.24
C GLY A 542 28.43 -17.52 0.94
N PRO A 543 29.75 -17.31 1.14
CA PRO A 543 30.57 -18.08 2.08
C PRO A 543 30.10 -18.00 3.53
N ALA A 544 30.20 -19.12 4.25
CA ALA A 544 29.73 -19.22 5.64
C ALA A 544 30.45 -18.32 6.64
N GLU A 545 31.74 -18.02 6.41
CA GLU A 545 32.57 -17.20 7.30
C GLU A 545 32.41 -15.70 7.06
N ALA A 546 31.88 -15.28 5.91
CA ALA A 546 31.71 -13.88 5.58
C ALA A 546 30.35 -13.38 6.10
N ASN A 547 30.37 -12.36 6.95
CA ASN A 547 29.15 -11.66 7.34
C ASN A 547 28.58 -10.90 6.13
N PRO A 548 27.35 -11.20 5.68
CA PRO A 548 26.74 -10.48 4.56
C PRO A 548 26.60 -8.97 4.79
N MET A 549 26.52 -8.53 6.05
CA MET A 549 26.47 -7.12 6.40
C MET A 549 27.80 -6.42 6.10
N ASP A 550 28.93 -7.07 6.35
CA ASP A 550 30.26 -6.51 6.11
C ASP A 550 30.49 -6.34 4.60
N ARG A 551 30.13 -7.36 3.80
CA ARG A 551 30.17 -7.29 2.34
C ARG A 551 29.29 -6.16 1.79
N PHE A 552 28.07 -6.03 2.30
CA PHE A 552 27.18 -4.94 1.91
C PHE A 552 27.79 -3.56 2.23
N GLN A 553 28.42 -3.40 3.40
CA GLN A 553 29.12 -2.15 3.76
C GLN A 553 30.33 -1.87 2.87
N GLU A 554 31.15 -2.89 2.58
CA GLU A 554 32.32 -2.79 1.70
C GLU A 554 31.92 -2.34 0.28
N GLU A 555 30.87 -2.95 -0.27
CA GLU A 555 30.38 -2.61 -1.61
C GLU A 555 29.75 -1.21 -1.65
N ILE A 556 29.00 -0.80 -0.62
CA ILE A 556 28.52 0.57 -0.50
C ILE A 556 29.69 1.57 -0.42
N ALA A 557 30.71 1.26 0.39
CA ALA A 557 31.90 2.09 0.49
C ALA A 557 32.63 2.20 -0.86
N ARG A 558 32.76 1.10 -1.62
CA ARG A 558 33.33 1.08 -2.97
C ARG A 558 32.59 2.04 -3.91
N LEU A 559 31.27 2.12 -3.81
CA LEU A 559 30.46 3.03 -4.63
C LEU A 559 30.58 4.49 -4.19
N CYS A 560 30.76 4.76 -2.89
CA CYS A 560 30.85 6.12 -2.35
C CYS A 560 32.25 6.75 -2.41
N HIS A 561 33.33 5.96 -2.50
CA HIS A 561 34.71 6.45 -2.56
C HIS A 561 35.24 6.79 -3.96
N ARG A 562 34.40 6.65 -5.00
CA ARG A 562 34.69 7.13 -6.36
C ARG A 562 34.13 8.54 -6.53
#